data_AF-A0A0D2HB57-F1
#
_entry.id   AF-A0A0D2HB57-F1
#
_cell.length_a   1.000
_cell.length_b   1.000
_cell.length_c   1.000
_cell.angle_alpha   90.00
_cell.angle_beta   90.00
_cell.angle_gamma   90.00
#
_symmetry.space_group_name_H-M   'P 1'
#
loop_
_entity.id
_entity.type
_entity.pdbx_description
1 polymer ?
#
loop_
_entity_poly.entity_id
_entity_poly.type
_entity_poly.pdbx_seq_one_letter_code
_entity_poly.pdbx_strand_id
1 'polypeptide(L)'
;MSIPKFFPTFEEIENNSPRYSAWGIWENPQLGALNYLSDSVVLKTATQEIQTGIRVGLNLPLDFVDPPLLGRRGFERHIINKAPRVINDDVITFNTQGSSQWDSFRHFAYQDEAKFYNNVTQSDIHDDPNSGVNGMEAWSASGIAGRGVLIDYYSWAGQKGIHYDPLKTHAIRLSEIKEIIKESNIELHKGDIFMLRTGFVDAYSTLDKSTRERYSSSHAFPGLEQSREVVKWLWEQQFAAVAADSPAFECVRTLKLNQFYVLKNNRRQTLTKAVY
;
A
#
# COMPACT_ATOMS: atom_id res chain seq x y z
N MET A 1 0.73 14.03 -19.23
CA MET A 1 -0.51 14.36 -18.49
C MET A 1 -0.32 15.67 -17.76
N SER A 2 -1.36 16.50 -17.70
CA SER A 2 -1.31 17.84 -17.09
C SER A 2 -1.78 17.75 -15.63
N ILE A 3 -1.07 18.44 -14.71
CA ILE A 3 -1.48 18.49 -13.30
C ILE A 3 -2.75 19.34 -13.20
N PRO A 4 -3.80 18.92 -12.46
CA PRO A 4 -5.03 19.70 -12.33
C PRO A 4 -4.73 21.14 -11.86
N LYS A 5 -5.38 22.12 -12.51
CA LYS A 5 -5.17 23.56 -12.26
C LYS A 5 -5.57 23.99 -10.84
N PHE A 6 -6.39 23.20 -10.14
CA PHE A 6 -6.80 23.43 -8.76
C PHE A 6 -6.81 22.08 -8.02
N PHE A 7 -6.10 22.02 -6.90
CA PHE A 7 -6.06 20.85 -6.04
C PHE A 7 -6.74 21.22 -4.72
N PRO A 8 -7.81 20.53 -4.29
CA PRO A 8 -8.54 20.95 -3.12
C PRO A 8 -7.70 20.82 -1.85
N THR A 9 -7.96 21.69 -0.89
CA THR A 9 -7.43 21.62 0.47
C THR A 9 -7.95 20.36 1.17
N PHE A 10 -7.28 19.96 2.25
CA PHE A 10 -7.75 18.82 3.03
C PHE A 10 -9.16 19.06 3.60
N GLU A 11 -9.43 20.28 4.06
CA GLU A 11 -10.73 20.66 4.62
C GLU A 11 -11.87 20.58 3.59
N GLU A 12 -11.59 20.80 2.31
CA GLU A 12 -12.56 20.61 1.23
C GLU A 12 -12.87 19.13 1.01
N ILE A 13 -11.85 18.26 0.91
CA ILE A 13 -12.09 16.81 0.70
C ILE A 13 -12.62 16.10 1.94
N GLU A 14 -12.37 16.63 3.14
CA GLU A 14 -12.87 16.07 4.39
C GLU A 14 -14.40 16.01 4.41
N ASN A 15 -15.06 16.96 3.76
CA ASN A 15 -16.52 17.06 3.73
C ASN A 15 -17.14 16.44 2.47
N ASN A 16 -16.34 15.81 1.60
CA ASN A 16 -16.88 15.10 0.45
C ASN A 16 -17.74 13.91 0.88
N SER A 17 -18.53 13.41 -0.07
CA SER A 17 -19.33 12.19 0.09
C SER A 17 -18.92 11.20 -0.99
N PRO A 18 -18.22 10.10 -0.66
CA PRO A 18 -17.79 9.66 0.69
C PRO A 18 -16.77 10.59 1.36
N ARG A 19 -16.69 10.52 2.71
CA ARG A 19 -15.75 11.33 3.51
C ARG A 19 -14.31 11.12 3.03
N TYR A 20 -13.53 12.21 2.93
CA TYR A 20 -12.14 12.19 2.45
C TYR A 20 -11.96 11.75 0.99
N SER A 21 -13.03 11.63 0.20
CA SER A 21 -12.90 11.15 -1.17
C SER A 21 -12.21 12.18 -2.08
N ALA A 22 -11.28 11.69 -2.89
CA ALA A 22 -10.58 12.45 -3.92
C ALA A 22 -11.22 12.27 -5.32
N TRP A 23 -12.52 11.97 -5.36
CA TRP A 23 -13.20 11.56 -6.59
C TRP A 23 -13.33 12.71 -7.58
N GLY A 24 -13.07 12.42 -8.86
CA GLY A 24 -13.15 13.39 -9.95
C GLY A 24 -12.02 14.44 -10.00
N ILE A 25 -10.97 14.30 -9.18
CA ILE A 25 -9.89 15.31 -9.09
C ILE A 25 -8.87 15.20 -10.23
N TRP A 26 -8.55 13.97 -10.65
CA TRP A 26 -7.49 13.75 -11.63
C TRP A 26 -7.99 13.68 -13.07
N GLU A 27 -7.16 14.15 -14.00
CA GLU A 27 -7.42 14.13 -15.45
C GLU A 27 -7.71 12.71 -15.95
N ASN A 28 -6.83 11.75 -15.61
CA ASN A 28 -7.11 10.33 -15.84
C ASN A 28 -7.55 9.67 -14.54
N PRO A 29 -8.86 9.44 -14.32
CA PRO A 29 -9.35 8.83 -13.09
C PRO A 29 -8.80 7.42 -12.86
N GLN A 30 -8.52 6.65 -13.92
CA GLN A 30 -8.01 5.28 -13.75
C GLN A 30 -6.61 5.21 -13.11
N LEU A 31 -5.90 6.34 -13.04
CA LEU A 31 -4.59 6.45 -12.42
C LEU A 31 -4.63 7.04 -10.99
N GLY A 32 -5.69 7.76 -10.59
CA GLY A 32 -5.75 8.50 -9.31
C GLY A 32 -4.46 9.29 -9.02
N ALA A 33 -3.87 9.20 -7.84
CA ALA A 33 -2.59 9.87 -7.54
C ALA A 33 -1.41 9.51 -8.45
N LEU A 34 -1.44 8.40 -9.20
CA LEU A 34 -0.39 8.09 -10.19
C LEU A 34 -0.33 9.13 -11.32
N ASN A 35 -1.34 9.99 -11.49
CA ASN A 35 -1.24 11.16 -12.38
C ASN A 35 -0.09 12.12 -12.00
N TYR A 36 0.42 12.07 -10.76
CA TYR A 36 1.61 12.83 -10.37
C TYR A 36 2.90 12.32 -11.01
N LEU A 37 2.92 11.08 -11.49
CA LEU A 37 4.04 10.48 -12.21
C LEU A 37 3.99 10.86 -13.70
N SER A 38 4.01 12.17 -13.98
CA SER A 38 4.10 12.65 -15.36
C SER A 38 5.48 12.33 -15.96
N ASP A 39 5.56 12.25 -17.30
CA ASP A 39 6.83 12.00 -18.01
C ASP A 39 7.94 12.96 -17.57
N SER A 40 7.62 14.23 -17.31
CA SER A 40 8.58 15.22 -16.84
C SER A 40 9.07 14.95 -15.41
N VAL A 41 8.19 14.49 -14.51
CA VAL A 41 8.55 14.09 -13.14
C VAL A 41 9.42 12.85 -13.19
N VAL A 42 9.02 11.82 -13.94
CA VAL A 42 9.78 10.56 -14.06
C VAL A 42 11.16 10.81 -14.66
N LEU A 43 11.26 11.62 -15.73
CA LEU A 43 12.53 11.97 -16.34
C LEU A 43 13.43 12.76 -15.37
N LYS A 44 12.86 13.73 -14.64
CA LYS A 44 13.60 14.49 -13.62
C LYS A 44 14.13 13.56 -12.53
N THR A 45 13.29 12.67 -11.99
CA THR A 45 13.71 11.68 -10.99
C THR A 45 14.82 10.78 -11.52
N ALA A 46 14.66 10.20 -12.72
CA ALA A 46 15.66 9.29 -13.29
C ALA A 46 17.02 9.97 -13.49
N THR A 47 17.03 11.25 -13.89
CA THR A 47 18.26 12.01 -14.11
C THR A 47 18.92 12.50 -12.82
N GLN A 48 18.15 12.74 -11.75
CA GLN A 48 18.66 13.27 -10.49
C GLN A 48 19.01 12.18 -9.46
N GLU A 49 18.22 11.11 -9.36
CA GLU A 49 18.36 10.11 -8.29
C GLU A 49 19.26 8.93 -8.68
N ILE A 50 19.36 8.58 -9.98
CA ILE A 50 20.19 7.45 -10.43
C ILE A 50 21.66 7.88 -10.53
N GLN A 51 22.39 7.74 -9.42
CA GLN A 51 23.81 8.11 -9.33
C GLN A 51 24.77 6.92 -9.39
N THR A 52 24.36 5.73 -8.92
CA THR A 52 25.26 4.58 -8.71
C THR A 52 24.96 3.37 -9.59
N GLY A 53 23.75 3.28 -10.14
CA GLY A 53 23.29 2.11 -10.89
C GLY A 53 23.00 0.86 -10.04
N ILE A 54 23.05 0.97 -8.70
CA ILE A 54 22.68 -0.13 -7.79
C ILE A 54 21.19 -0.43 -7.93
N ARG A 55 20.84 -1.72 -7.93
CA ARG A 55 19.46 -2.22 -8.03
C ARG A 55 19.15 -3.12 -6.84
N VAL A 56 18.00 -2.89 -6.20
CA VAL A 56 17.51 -3.68 -5.08
C VAL A 56 16.13 -4.23 -5.45
N GLY A 57 15.97 -5.55 -5.42
CA GLY A 57 14.67 -6.19 -5.63
C GLY A 57 13.81 -6.08 -4.37
N LEU A 58 12.59 -5.57 -4.51
CA LEU A 58 11.62 -5.41 -3.41
C LEU A 58 10.52 -6.48 -3.42
N ASN A 59 10.63 -7.45 -4.33
CA ASN A 59 9.68 -8.55 -4.44
C ASN A 59 10.07 -9.69 -3.49
N LEU A 60 9.11 -10.10 -2.67
CA LEU A 60 9.18 -11.35 -1.95
C LEU A 60 8.97 -12.52 -2.92
N PRO A 61 9.53 -13.71 -2.61
CA PRO A 61 9.07 -14.95 -3.21
C PRO A 61 7.54 -15.09 -3.11
N LEU A 62 6.90 -15.69 -4.12
CA LEU A 62 5.44 -15.86 -4.12
C LEU A 62 4.95 -16.81 -3.02
N ASP A 63 5.84 -17.66 -2.51
CA ASP A 63 5.64 -18.60 -1.40
C ASP A 63 6.24 -18.11 -0.07
N PHE A 64 6.67 -16.84 0.02
CA PHE A 64 7.29 -16.30 1.24
C PHE A 64 6.37 -16.41 2.44
N VAL A 65 5.08 -16.07 2.25
CA VAL A 65 4.03 -16.12 3.25
C VAL A 65 3.26 -17.44 3.10
N ASP A 66 3.65 -18.42 3.92
CA ASP A 66 3.07 -19.76 3.95
C ASP A 66 2.97 -20.24 5.41
N PRO A 67 1.77 -20.58 5.94
CA PRO A 67 0.46 -20.53 5.27
C PRO A 67 0.00 -19.11 4.88
N PRO A 68 -0.87 -18.97 3.84
CA PRO A 68 -1.37 -17.67 3.41
C PRO A 68 -2.15 -16.98 4.54
N LEU A 69 -1.95 -15.67 4.67
CA LEU A 69 -2.69 -14.85 5.64
C LEU A 69 -4.12 -14.59 5.18
N LEU A 70 -4.99 -14.21 6.13
CA LEU A 70 -6.33 -13.68 5.86
C LEU A 70 -7.24 -14.62 5.07
N GLY A 71 -7.04 -15.94 5.21
CA GLY A 71 -7.85 -16.96 4.54
C GLY A 71 -7.69 -17.00 3.01
N ARG A 72 -6.61 -16.42 2.47
CA ARG A 72 -6.34 -16.38 1.03
C ARG A 72 -5.93 -17.77 0.51
N ARG A 73 -6.04 -17.95 -0.81
CA ARG A 73 -5.48 -19.12 -1.50
C ARG A 73 -3.94 -19.01 -1.49
N GLY A 74 -3.27 -20.11 -1.15
CA GLY A 74 -1.81 -20.23 -1.16
C GLY A 74 -1.23 -20.22 -2.57
N PHE A 75 0.09 -20.09 -2.66
CA PHE A 75 0.81 -20.23 -3.92
C PHE A 75 0.97 -21.70 -4.30
N GLU A 76 0.64 -22.02 -5.54
CA GLU A 76 0.84 -23.34 -6.14
C GLU A 76 1.64 -23.18 -7.44
N ARG A 77 2.62 -24.07 -7.65
CA ARG A 77 3.41 -24.14 -8.89
C ARG A 77 3.42 -25.57 -9.43
N HIS A 78 2.99 -25.73 -10.67
CA HIS A 78 3.06 -26.97 -11.42
C HIS A 78 4.09 -26.85 -12.55
N ILE A 79 5.18 -27.62 -12.48
CA ILE A 79 6.26 -27.59 -13.48
C ILE A 79 5.98 -28.64 -14.56
N ILE A 80 6.11 -28.23 -15.82
CA ILE A 80 5.80 -29.03 -17.02
C ILE A 80 7.09 -29.27 -17.81
N ASN A 81 7.48 -30.54 -17.92
CA ASN A 81 8.56 -30.97 -18.82
C ASN A 81 7.98 -31.36 -20.19
N LYS A 82 8.38 -30.67 -21.26
CA LYS A 82 7.89 -30.89 -22.64
C LYS A 82 8.75 -31.89 -23.43
N ALA A 83 9.11 -33.00 -22.79
CA ALA A 83 9.82 -34.10 -23.41
C ALA A 83 9.08 -34.62 -24.68
N PRO A 84 9.81 -35.09 -25.72
CA PRO A 84 11.26 -35.29 -25.75
C PRO A 84 12.08 -34.02 -26.01
N ARG A 85 11.44 -32.87 -26.25
CA ARG A 85 12.17 -31.60 -26.38
C ARG A 85 12.67 -31.15 -25.00
N VAL A 86 13.87 -30.56 -24.95
CA VAL A 86 14.45 -30.00 -23.71
C VAL A 86 13.82 -28.62 -23.47
N ILE A 87 12.55 -28.62 -23.05
CA ILE A 87 11.75 -27.41 -22.81
C ILE A 87 11.02 -27.58 -21.48
N ASN A 88 10.99 -26.52 -20.67
CA ASN A 88 10.31 -26.46 -19.39
C ASN A 88 9.34 -25.28 -19.36
N ASP A 89 8.10 -25.55 -18.95
CA ASP A 89 7.07 -24.55 -18.65
C ASP A 89 6.65 -24.68 -17.18
N ASP A 90 5.89 -23.71 -16.68
CA ASP A 90 5.17 -23.81 -15.41
C ASP A 90 3.77 -23.19 -15.48
N VAL A 91 2.90 -23.64 -14.58
CA VAL A 91 1.61 -23.04 -14.28
C VAL A 91 1.64 -22.63 -12.82
N ILE A 92 1.40 -21.35 -12.55
CA ILE A 92 1.26 -20.82 -11.20
C ILE A 92 -0.19 -20.47 -10.92
N THR A 93 -0.64 -20.75 -9.69
CA THR A 93 -1.93 -20.32 -9.17
C THR A 93 -1.71 -19.65 -7.83
N PHE A 94 -2.19 -18.43 -7.66
CA PHE A 94 -2.01 -17.67 -6.44
C PHE A 94 -3.09 -16.61 -6.28
N ASN A 95 -3.29 -16.14 -5.05
CA ASN A 95 -4.08 -14.95 -4.79
C ASN A 95 -3.21 -13.69 -5.03
N THR A 96 -3.71 -12.71 -5.79
CA THR A 96 -2.93 -11.51 -6.16
C THR A 96 -2.56 -10.60 -4.99
N GLN A 97 -3.13 -10.85 -3.80
CA GLN A 97 -2.75 -10.22 -2.54
C GLN A 97 -1.88 -11.16 -1.65
N GLY A 98 -1.24 -12.19 -2.22
CA GLY A 98 -0.53 -13.22 -1.45
C GLY A 98 0.95 -12.94 -1.19
N SER A 99 1.56 -11.98 -1.89
CA SER A 99 2.99 -11.64 -1.79
C SER A 99 3.18 -10.14 -2.00
N SER A 100 4.38 -9.67 -2.39
CA SER A 100 4.59 -8.27 -2.80
C SER A 100 3.55 -7.86 -3.85
N GLN A 101 2.81 -6.77 -3.57
CA GLN A 101 1.57 -6.45 -4.27
C GLN A 101 1.34 -4.93 -4.38
N TRP A 102 0.48 -4.56 -5.33
CA TRP A 102 -0.22 -3.29 -5.39
C TRP A 102 -1.72 -3.54 -5.29
N ASP A 103 -2.43 -2.73 -4.53
CA ASP A 103 -3.89 -2.82 -4.40
C ASP A 103 -4.54 -1.77 -5.30
N SER A 104 -5.22 -2.24 -6.34
CA SER A 104 -5.98 -1.37 -7.24
C SER A 104 -7.16 -0.68 -6.54
N PHE A 105 -7.72 0.34 -7.19
CA PHE A 105 -8.91 1.06 -6.69
C PHE A 105 -10.18 0.18 -6.55
N ARG A 106 -10.17 -1.03 -7.10
CA ARG A 106 -11.24 -2.04 -6.90
C ARG A 106 -10.95 -3.05 -5.76
N HIS A 107 -9.85 -2.91 -5.03
CA HIS A 107 -9.50 -3.85 -3.96
C HIS A 107 -10.37 -3.68 -2.71
N PHE A 108 -10.57 -2.44 -2.28
CA PHE A 108 -11.28 -2.13 -1.03
C PHE A 108 -12.17 -0.91 -1.19
N ALA A 109 -13.48 -1.10 -1.04
CA ALA A 109 -14.48 -0.05 -1.17
C ALA A 109 -14.64 0.75 0.13
N TYR A 110 -15.27 1.92 0.01
CA TYR A 110 -15.95 2.53 1.13
C TYR A 110 -17.10 1.63 1.58
N GLN A 111 -17.02 1.12 2.81
CA GLN A 111 -17.92 0.06 3.29
C GLN A 111 -19.34 0.58 3.59
N ASP A 112 -19.48 1.82 4.06
CA ASP A 112 -20.78 2.39 4.41
C ASP A 112 -21.58 2.79 3.16
N GLU A 113 -20.90 3.34 2.16
CA GLU A 113 -21.50 3.72 0.87
C GLU A 113 -21.59 2.55 -0.12
N ALA A 114 -20.86 1.45 0.12
CA ALA A 114 -20.73 0.31 -0.77
C ALA A 114 -20.27 0.70 -2.20
N LYS A 115 -19.32 1.63 -2.27
CA LYS A 115 -18.76 2.18 -3.52
C LYS A 115 -17.24 2.15 -3.52
N PHE A 116 -16.68 1.76 -4.65
CA PHE A 116 -15.27 1.93 -4.99
C PHE A 116 -15.02 3.35 -5.52
N TYR A 117 -13.75 3.64 -5.80
CA TYR A 117 -13.30 4.92 -6.35
C TYR A 117 -14.18 5.39 -7.53
N ASN A 118 -14.57 6.67 -7.52
CA ASN A 118 -15.45 7.29 -8.51
C ASN A 118 -16.81 6.59 -8.71
N ASN A 119 -17.53 6.30 -7.61
CA ASN A 119 -18.89 5.73 -7.61
C ASN A 119 -19.05 4.33 -8.23
N VAL A 120 -17.94 3.64 -8.52
CA VAL A 120 -17.94 2.29 -9.10
C VAL A 120 -18.56 1.30 -8.10
N THR A 121 -19.42 0.42 -8.59
CA THR A 121 -20.11 -0.61 -7.82
C THR A 121 -19.45 -1.97 -7.98
N GLN A 122 -19.86 -2.93 -7.14
CA GLN A 122 -19.48 -4.32 -7.32
C GLN A 122 -19.94 -4.87 -8.69
N SER A 123 -21.16 -4.51 -9.15
CA SER A 123 -21.68 -4.93 -10.45
C SER A 123 -20.85 -4.38 -11.61
N ASP A 124 -20.39 -3.13 -11.55
CA ASP A 124 -19.55 -2.55 -12.60
C ASP A 124 -18.23 -3.32 -12.79
N ILE A 125 -17.77 -4.03 -11.75
CA ILE A 125 -16.55 -4.87 -11.78
C ILE A 125 -16.86 -6.30 -12.25
N HIS A 126 -18.01 -6.86 -11.87
CA HIS A 126 -18.29 -8.31 -12.00
C HIS A 126 -19.24 -8.69 -13.15
N ASP A 127 -20.14 -7.80 -13.56
CA ASP A 127 -21.16 -8.13 -14.54
C ASP A 127 -20.58 -8.27 -15.96
N ASP A 128 -19.50 -7.53 -16.25
CA ASP A 128 -18.68 -7.71 -17.46
C ASP A 128 -17.32 -8.34 -17.10
N PRO A 129 -17.02 -9.57 -17.56
CA PRO A 129 -15.74 -10.21 -17.30
C PRO A 129 -14.53 -9.48 -17.93
N ASN A 130 -14.76 -8.54 -18.86
CA ASN A 130 -13.72 -7.72 -19.46
C ASN A 130 -13.58 -6.34 -18.79
N SER A 131 -14.29 -6.09 -17.68
CA SER A 131 -14.29 -4.79 -17.03
C SER A 131 -12.90 -4.41 -16.48
N GLY A 132 -12.28 -3.42 -17.12
CA GLY A 132 -11.03 -2.80 -16.70
C GLY A 132 -11.19 -1.66 -15.68
N VAL A 133 -12.42 -1.31 -15.29
CA VAL A 133 -12.68 -0.15 -14.40
C VAL A 133 -11.96 -0.27 -13.05
N ASN A 134 -11.19 0.74 -12.65
CA ASN A 134 -10.43 0.72 -11.39
C ASN A 134 -9.45 -0.47 -11.25
N GLY A 135 -9.09 -1.13 -12.35
CA GLY A 135 -8.17 -2.25 -12.38
C GLY A 135 -6.71 -1.82 -12.54
N MET A 136 -5.79 -2.78 -12.49
CA MET A 136 -4.35 -2.52 -12.62
C MET A 136 -3.90 -2.34 -14.07
N GLU A 137 -4.75 -2.65 -15.05
CA GLU A 137 -4.45 -2.59 -16.48
C GLU A 137 -4.08 -1.17 -16.90
N ALA A 138 -4.76 -0.16 -16.34
CA ALA A 138 -4.42 1.24 -16.58
C ALA A 138 -3.04 1.60 -16.03
N TRP A 139 -2.64 1.00 -14.91
CA TRP A 139 -1.35 1.24 -14.27
C TRP A 139 -0.22 0.52 -15.00
N SER A 140 -0.47 -0.70 -15.49
CA SER A 140 0.53 -1.51 -16.18
C SER A 140 0.89 -0.98 -17.57
N ALA A 141 0.01 -0.19 -18.21
CA ALA A 141 0.28 0.44 -19.50
C ALA A 141 1.56 1.30 -19.50
N SER A 142 1.86 1.97 -18.38
CA SER A 142 3.09 2.77 -18.21
C SER A 142 3.99 2.23 -17.09
N GLY A 143 3.48 1.35 -16.24
CA GLY A 143 4.11 0.95 -14.99
C GLY A 143 4.08 2.06 -13.93
N ILE A 144 4.52 1.70 -12.72
CA ILE A 144 4.71 2.65 -11.63
C ILE A 144 6.21 2.96 -11.55
N ALA A 145 6.61 4.10 -12.11
CA ALA A 145 7.98 4.59 -12.10
C ALA A 145 8.00 6.01 -11.53
N GLY A 146 8.83 6.26 -10.53
CA GLY A 146 8.88 7.52 -9.81
C GLY A 146 9.95 7.51 -8.74
N ARG A 147 9.99 8.56 -7.93
CA ARG A 147 10.96 8.66 -6.84
C ARG A 147 10.44 7.88 -5.63
N GLY A 148 11.24 6.94 -5.15
CA GLY A 148 10.95 6.20 -3.93
C GLY A 148 11.58 6.86 -2.71
N VAL A 149 10.81 7.02 -1.62
CA VAL A 149 11.33 7.50 -0.33
C VAL A 149 11.11 6.42 0.72
N LEU A 150 12.21 5.87 1.24
CA LEU A 150 12.18 4.88 2.31
C LEU A 150 12.23 5.55 3.68
N ILE A 151 11.21 5.29 4.50
CA ILE A 151 11.19 5.58 5.94
C ILE A 151 11.48 4.28 6.69
N ASP A 152 12.70 4.16 7.19
CA ASP A 152 13.16 2.98 7.93
C ASP A 152 12.82 3.08 9.42
N TYR A 153 11.55 2.89 9.76
CA TYR A 153 11.08 2.91 11.14
C TYR A 153 11.73 1.80 11.98
N TYR A 154 11.89 0.60 11.44
CA TYR A 154 12.42 -0.54 12.19
C TYR A 154 13.84 -0.28 12.72
N SER A 155 14.75 0.17 11.87
CA SER A 155 16.12 0.50 12.31
C SER A 155 16.14 1.69 13.25
N TRP A 156 15.35 2.74 12.94
CA TRP A 156 15.27 3.94 13.75
C TRP A 156 14.72 3.68 15.17
N ALA A 157 13.65 2.89 15.27
CA ALA A 157 13.07 2.48 16.54
C ALA A 157 14.10 1.75 17.42
N GLY A 158 14.88 0.84 16.81
CA GLY A 158 15.99 0.17 17.50
C GLY A 158 17.04 1.13 18.04
N GLN A 159 17.43 2.15 17.27
CA GLN A 159 18.39 3.17 17.69
C GLN A 159 17.85 4.05 18.84
N LYS A 160 16.54 4.30 18.85
CA LYS A 160 15.84 5.07 19.89
C LYS A 160 15.49 4.24 21.13
N GLY A 161 15.76 2.93 21.13
CA GLY A 161 15.37 2.03 22.23
C GLY A 161 13.86 1.76 22.30
N ILE A 162 13.14 2.00 21.20
CA ILE A 162 11.71 1.69 21.07
C ILE A 162 11.58 0.21 20.71
N HIS A 163 11.05 -0.58 21.64
CA HIS A 163 10.82 -2.00 21.45
C HIS A 163 9.35 -2.27 21.09
N TYR A 164 9.13 -2.94 19.96
CA TYR A 164 7.83 -3.46 19.55
C TYR A 164 8.01 -4.84 18.89
N ASP A 165 6.91 -5.58 18.79
CA ASP A 165 6.86 -6.87 18.10
C ASP A 165 6.33 -6.64 16.67
N PRO A 166 7.17 -6.78 15.62
CA PRO A 166 6.75 -6.53 14.24
C PRO A 166 5.72 -7.56 13.70
N LEU A 167 5.34 -8.56 14.51
CA LEU A 167 4.27 -9.50 14.20
C LEU A 167 2.96 -9.16 14.94
N LYS A 168 2.91 -8.09 15.72
CA LYS A 168 1.69 -7.63 16.42
C LYS A 168 1.26 -6.25 15.95
N THR A 169 0.06 -5.84 16.36
CA THR A 169 -0.40 -4.47 16.15
C THR A 169 0.52 -3.48 16.84
N HIS A 170 1.12 -2.61 16.04
CA HIS A 170 1.94 -1.50 16.49
C HIS A 170 1.65 -0.28 15.62
N ALA A 171 1.24 0.82 16.25
CA ALA A 171 0.94 2.06 15.56
C ALA A 171 2.21 2.90 15.42
N ILE A 172 2.73 2.97 14.19
CA ILE A 172 3.82 3.87 13.82
C ILE A 172 3.25 5.26 13.66
N ARG A 173 3.65 6.19 14.53
CA ARG A 173 3.03 7.51 14.61
C ARG A 173 3.56 8.43 13.53
N LEU A 174 2.71 9.34 13.05
CA LEU A 174 3.12 10.38 12.11
C LEU A 174 4.22 11.26 12.68
N SER A 175 4.23 11.50 14.00
CA SER A 175 5.28 12.25 14.68
C SER A 175 6.65 11.58 14.54
N GLU A 176 6.70 10.24 14.66
CA GLU A 176 7.94 9.46 14.53
C GLU A 176 8.42 9.45 13.08
N ILE A 177 7.51 9.34 12.11
CA ILE A 177 7.83 9.46 10.69
C ILE A 177 8.45 10.83 10.37
N LYS A 178 7.86 11.90 10.90
CA LYS A 178 8.40 13.27 10.75
C LYS A 178 9.77 13.43 11.42
N GLU A 179 10.01 12.75 12.53
CA GLU A 179 11.32 12.72 13.18
C GLU A 179 12.36 12.01 12.30
N ILE A 180 12.02 10.84 11.73
CA ILE A 180 12.91 10.12 10.79
C ILE A 180 13.24 10.98 9.57
N ILE A 181 12.23 11.61 8.96
CA ILE A 181 12.41 12.51 7.81
C ILE A 181 13.40 13.63 8.16
N LYS A 182 13.24 14.25 9.33
CA LYS A 182 14.09 15.34 9.80
C LYS A 182 15.52 14.87 10.08
N GLU A 183 15.70 13.77 10.81
CA GLU A 183 17.02 13.23 11.18
C GLU A 183 17.80 12.72 9.97
N SER A 184 17.09 12.20 8.96
CA SER A 184 17.67 11.68 7.73
C SER A 184 17.84 12.76 6.64
N ASN A 185 17.45 14.01 6.94
CA ASN A 185 17.44 15.12 5.99
C ASN A 185 16.73 14.78 4.66
N ILE A 186 15.58 14.12 4.76
CA ILE A 186 14.78 13.71 3.60
C ILE A 186 13.89 14.89 3.19
N GLU A 187 13.97 15.26 1.92
CA GLU A 187 13.06 16.23 1.31
C GLU A 187 11.97 15.49 0.53
N LEU A 188 10.71 15.62 0.95
CA LEU A 188 9.58 15.01 0.27
C LEU A 188 9.11 15.88 -0.90
N HIS A 189 8.83 15.25 -2.03
CA HIS A 189 8.33 15.89 -3.25
C HIS A 189 6.99 15.28 -3.64
N LYS A 190 6.18 16.10 -4.31
CA LYS A 190 4.96 15.63 -4.97
C LYS A 190 5.28 14.49 -5.93
N GLY A 191 4.46 13.44 -5.89
CA GLY A 191 4.63 12.24 -6.71
C GLY A 191 5.59 11.22 -6.14
N ASP A 192 6.16 11.45 -4.95
CA ASP A 192 6.94 10.43 -4.25
C ASP A 192 6.12 9.16 -3.99
N ILE A 193 6.79 8.02 -4.06
CA ILE A 193 6.29 6.72 -3.61
C ILE A 193 6.81 6.53 -2.19
N PHE A 194 5.92 6.70 -1.21
CA PHE A 194 6.26 6.58 0.21
C PHE A 194 6.37 5.11 0.61
N MET A 195 7.52 4.70 1.16
CA MET A 195 7.78 3.32 1.56
C MET A 195 8.10 3.25 3.05
N LEU A 196 7.31 2.51 3.82
CA LEU A 196 7.50 2.32 5.26
C LEU A 196 8.06 0.94 5.58
N ARG A 197 9.27 0.88 6.14
CA ARG A 197 9.83 -0.37 6.68
C ARG A 197 9.46 -0.53 8.15
N THR A 198 8.56 -1.46 8.40
CA THR A 198 8.00 -1.85 9.70
C THR A 198 8.74 -3.02 10.34
N GLY A 199 9.63 -3.71 9.63
CA GLY A 199 10.36 -4.88 10.14
C GLY A 199 9.54 -6.18 10.12
N PHE A 200 8.33 -6.17 9.56
CA PHE A 200 7.48 -7.36 9.47
C PHE A 200 8.16 -8.49 8.69
N VAL A 201 8.73 -8.19 7.52
CA VAL A 201 9.38 -9.20 6.66
C VAL A 201 10.55 -9.85 7.41
N ASP A 202 11.37 -9.04 8.08
CA ASP A 202 12.51 -9.53 8.85
C ASP A 202 12.04 -10.44 9.98
N ALA A 203 11.07 -10.01 10.78
CA ALA A 203 10.53 -10.83 11.87
C ALA A 203 9.89 -12.13 11.35
N TYR A 204 9.05 -12.05 10.30
CA TYR A 204 8.36 -13.20 9.73
C TYR A 204 9.33 -14.22 9.12
N SER A 205 10.45 -13.76 8.53
CA SER A 205 11.47 -14.63 7.95
C SER A 205 12.12 -15.58 8.97
N THR A 206 12.14 -15.19 10.24
CA THR A 206 12.74 -15.98 11.34
C THR A 206 11.80 -17.02 11.94
N LEU A 207 10.52 -17.00 11.59
CA LEU A 207 9.52 -17.90 12.18
C LEU A 207 9.65 -19.33 11.66
N ASP A 208 9.56 -20.30 12.58
CA ASP A 208 9.35 -21.69 12.22
C ASP A 208 7.94 -21.96 11.66
N LYS A 209 7.78 -23.10 11.01
CA LYS A 209 6.51 -23.52 10.39
C LYS A 209 5.33 -23.51 11.37
N SER A 210 5.53 -24.03 12.59
CA SER A 210 4.46 -24.12 13.60
C SER A 210 3.97 -22.73 14.02
N THR A 211 4.89 -21.77 14.07
CA THR A 211 4.62 -20.39 14.47
C THR A 211 3.93 -19.65 13.33
N ARG A 212 4.36 -19.87 12.09
CA ARG A 212 3.66 -19.36 10.90
C ARG A 212 2.24 -19.90 10.79
N GLU A 213 2.02 -21.19 11.07
CA GLU A 213 0.69 -21.80 11.10
C GLU A 213 -0.22 -21.10 12.11
N ARG A 214 0.24 -20.90 13.36
CA ARG A 214 -0.50 -20.13 14.37
C ARG A 214 -0.71 -18.66 13.97
N TYR A 215 0.27 -18.09 13.29
CA TYR A 215 0.24 -16.69 12.85
C TYR A 215 -0.70 -16.46 11.67
N SER A 216 -1.00 -17.49 10.87
CA SER A 216 -1.80 -17.34 9.64
C SER A 216 -3.21 -16.78 9.87
N SER A 217 -3.77 -16.98 11.06
CA SER A 217 -5.05 -16.40 11.50
C SER A 217 -4.95 -14.98 12.09
N SER A 218 -3.74 -14.41 12.18
CA SER A 218 -3.51 -13.07 12.73
C SER A 218 -4.10 -12.00 11.82
N HIS A 219 -4.66 -10.98 12.46
CA HIS A 219 -5.09 -9.72 11.83
C HIS A 219 -4.36 -8.53 12.46
N ALA A 220 -3.25 -8.79 13.15
CA ALA A 220 -2.50 -7.83 13.93
C ALA A 220 -1.14 -7.59 13.26
N PHE A 221 -0.97 -6.42 12.66
CA PHE A 221 0.25 -6.03 11.94
C PHE A 221 0.74 -4.66 12.42
N PRO A 222 2.06 -4.40 12.41
CA PRO A 222 2.56 -3.06 12.52
C PRO A 222 2.16 -2.26 11.27
N GLY A 223 2.05 -0.96 11.40
CA GLY A 223 1.76 -0.08 10.27
C GLY A 223 1.53 1.34 10.70
N LEU A 224 1.22 2.19 9.73
CA LEU A 224 0.90 3.60 9.97
C LEU A 224 -0.31 3.74 10.90
N GLU A 225 -0.26 4.70 11.82
CA GLU A 225 -1.41 5.00 12.67
C GLU A 225 -2.63 5.51 11.88
N GLN A 226 -3.83 5.27 12.42
CA GLN A 226 -5.08 5.75 11.82
C GLN A 226 -5.53 7.05 12.51
N SER A 227 -5.30 8.19 11.88
CA SER A 227 -5.68 9.50 12.42
C SER A 227 -6.06 10.47 11.30
N ARG A 228 -6.84 11.50 11.65
CA ARG A 228 -7.18 12.59 10.71
C ARG A 228 -5.91 13.29 10.21
N GLU A 229 -4.93 13.42 11.08
CA GLU A 229 -3.63 14.03 10.83
C GLU A 229 -2.83 13.24 9.78
N VAL A 230 -2.91 11.90 9.82
CA VAL A 230 -2.29 11.05 8.80
C VAL A 230 -2.95 11.24 7.44
N VAL A 231 -4.28 11.21 7.35
CA VAL A 231 -4.99 11.42 6.06
C VAL A 231 -4.67 12.82 5.52
N LYS A 232 -4.69 13.84 6.39
CA LYS A 232 -4.30 15.21 6.03
C LYS A 232 -2.89 15.27 5.48
N TRP A 233 -1.94 14.66 6.18
CA TRP A 233 -0.54 14.67 5.76
C TRP A 233 -0.35 13.96 4.42
N LEU A 234 -0.93 12.77 4.21
CA LEU A 234 -0.86 12.06 2.94
C LEU A 234 -1.43 12.89 1.78
N TRP A 235 -2.56 13.57 2.02
CA TRP A 235 -3.18 14.46 1.05
C TRP A 235 -2.28 15.67 0.69
N GLU A 236 -1.73 16.33 1.71
CA GLU A 236 -0.87 17.51 1.55
C GLU A 236 0.48 17.18 0.89
N GLN A 237 1.06 16.01 1.19
CA GLN A 237 2.32 15.58 0.56
C GLN A 237 2.14 15.17 -0.91
N GLN A 238 0.92 14.81 -1.33
CA GLN A 238 0.61 14.41 -2.70
C GLN A 238 1.52 13.26 -3.18
N PHE A 239 1.67 12.22 -2.37
CA PHE A 239 2.33 10.98 -2.78
C PHE A 239 1.62 10.35 -3.97
N ALA A 240 2.37 9.76 -4.91
CA ALA A 240 1.78 8.99 -6.00
C ALA A 240 1.25 7.64 -5.51
N ALA A 241 1.91 7.03 -4.53
CA ALA A 241 1.53 5.76 -3.94
C ALA A 241 2.17 5.58 -2.56
N VAL A 242 1.63 4.66 -1.77
CA VAL A 242 2.22 4.24 -0.50
C VAL A 242 2.45 2.73 -0.48
N ALA A 243 3.54 2.30 0.15
CA ALA A 243 3.90 0.90 0.32
C ALA A 243 4.50 0.66 1.70
N ALA A 244 4.43 -0.59 2.16
CA ALA A 244 5.06 -1.04 3.39
C ALA A 244 5.45 -2.52 3.26
N ASP A 245 6.40 -2.96 4.08
CA ASP A 245 6.82 -4.36 4.21
C ASP A 245 5.87 -5.18 5.11
N SER A 246 4.79 -4.59 5.64
CA SER A 246 3.73 -5.28 6.39
C SER A 246 2.57 -5.76 5.48
N PRO A 247 1.76 -6.75 5.89
CA PRO A 247 0.61 -7.22 5.10
C PRO A 247 -0.46 -6.14 4.83
N ALA A 248 -0.62 -5.18 5.74
CA ALA A 248 -1.45 -3.99 5.58
C ALA A 248 -0.59 -2.73 5.73
N PHE A 249 -0.95 -1.61 5.08
CA PHE A 249 -0.21 -0.36 5.20
C PHE A 249 -0.33 0.26 6.60
N GLU A 250 -1.56 0.42 7.04
CA GLU A 250 -1.89 0.92 8.36
C GLU A 250 -1.96 -0.24 9.36
N CYS A 251 -1.74 0.08 10.63
CA CYS A 251 -2.05 -0.83 11.71
C CYS A 251 -3.57 -0.91 11.90
N VAL A 252 -4.10 -2.02 12.42
CA VAL A 252 -5.49 -2.07 12.87
C VAL A 252 -5.65 -1.16 14.09
N ARG A 253 -6.70 -0.34 14.11
CA ARG A 253 -7.01 0.61 15.20
C ARG A 253 -6.84 -0.04 16.58
N THR A 254 -5.83 0.40 17.33
CA THR A 254 -5.72 0.06 18.75
C THR A 254 -6.82 0.80 19.51
N LEU A 255 -7.75 0.07 20.13
CA LEU A 255 -8.86 0.61 20.94
C LEU A 255 -8.41 1.43 22.18
N LYS A 256 -7.13 1.79 22.29
CA LYS A 256 -6.53 2.54 23.40
C LYS A 256 -6.32 4.03 23.12
N LEU A 257 -6.99 4.61 22.12
CA LEU A 257 -7.14 6.06 21.98
C LEU A 257 -8.53 6.48 22.46
N ASN A 258 -8.77 6.30 23.77
CA ASN A 258 -9.89 6.91 24.46
C ASN A 258 -9.49 8.30 24.95
N GLN A 259 -9.74 9.31 24.11
CA GLN A 259 -10.50 10.49 24.50
C GLN A 259 -10.90 11.25 23.23
N PHE A 260 -12.20 11.54 23.15
CA PHE A 260 -12.95 12.25 22.10
C PHE A 260 -13.69 11.39 21.06
N TYR A 261 -15.02 11.42 21.26
CA TYR A 261 -16.13 10.93 20.45
C TYR A 261 -16.33 9.41 20.35
N VAL A 262 -17.04 8.90 21.37
CA VAL A 262 -17.95 7.78 21.19
C VAL A 262 -19.07 8.24 20.26
N LEU A 263 -18.97 7.90 18.97
CA LEU A 263 -20.14 7.78 18.11
C LEU A 263 -20.34 6.30 17.81
N LYS A 264 -21.53 5.83 18.19
CA LYS A 264 -22.06 4.50 17.96
C LYS A 264 -21.93 4.15 16.48
N ASN A 265 -21.06 3.21 16.15
CA ASN A 265 -21.37 2.02 15.35
C ASN A 265 -20.09 1.19 15.20
N ASN A 266 -20.13 -0.01 15.77
CA ASN A 266 -19.18 -1.07 15.47
C ASN A 266 -19.27 -1.37 13.97
N ARG A 267 -18.25 -0.97 13.18
CA ARG A 267 -17.84 -1.64 11.94
C ARG A 267 -16.50 -1.10 11.47
N ARG A 268 -15.64 -2.04 11.06
CA ARG A 268 -14.22 -1.86 10.74
C ARG A 268 -14.10 -1.08 9.43
N GLN A 269 -13.55 0.12 9.48
CA GLN A 269 -12.89 0.71 8.32
C GLN A 269 -11.39 0.45 8.50
N THR A 270 -10.80 -0.30 7.59
CA THR A 270 -9.35 -0.51 7.47
C THR A 270 -8.95 0.00 6.09
N LEU A 271 -8.32 1.18 6.02
CA LEU A 271 -7.64 1.73 4.84
C LEU A 271 -6.37 0.90 4.56
N THR A 272 -6.47 -0.07 3.67
CA THR A 272 -5.30 -0.83 3.16
C THR A 272 -4.59 -0.05 2.04
N LYS A 273 -3.35 -0.45 1.72
CA LYS A 273 -2.39 0.21 0.80
C LYS A 273 -3.12 0.83 -0.40
N ALA A 274 -3.22 2.16 -0.45
CA ALA A 274 -3.92 2.82 -1.54
C ALA A 274 -2.96 3.70 -2.34
N VAL A 275 -3.05 3.63 -3.66
CA VAL A 275 -2.91 4.86 -4.45
C VAL A 275 -4.10 5.72 -4.00
N TYR A 276 -3.85 6.92 -3.47
CA TYR A 276 -4.93 7.78 -2.98
C TYR A 276 -5.60 8.55 -4.12
#